data_AF-A0AAD6ZSR2-F1
#
_entry.id   AF-A0AAD6ZSR2-F1
#
_cell.length_a   1.000
_cell.length_b   1.000
_cell.length_c   1.000
_cell.angle_alpha   90.00
_cell.angle_beta   90.00
_cell.angle_gamma   90.00
#
_symmetry.space_group_name_H-M   'P 1'
#
loop_
_entity.id
_entity.type
_entity.pdbx_description
1 polymer ?
#
loop_
_entity_poly.entity_id
_entity_poly.type
_entity_poly.pdbx_seq_one_letter_code
_entity_poly.pdbx_strand_id
1 'polypeptide(L)'
;MSETPSAKEQLASHFDKSAAAVRAYADQFEASYARPALKTSSAFFDEHPISSTFIVIFSSLAFFPVITFIALSLFTIVSLSFVALCCAFVVSSAIVLFFLSILVLSLVTAFFASGFFTVLALSTYLAYRFVALARSRGREGLSAWAVETKTRFIQFKRREASDESAVVVDFKEPPHEDSNVTDAFVKQEGS
;
A
#
# COMPACT_ATOMS: atom_id res chain seq x y z
N MET A 1 42.10 8.97 -3.08
CA MET A 1 41.10 7.91 -3.27
C MET A 1 40.63 7.53 -1.88
N SER A 2 39.49 8.09 -1.45
CA SER A 2 38.94 7.88 -0.10
C SER A 2 38.07 6.64 -0.10
N GLU A 3 38.51 5.56 0.54
CA GLU A 3 37.68 4.39 0.81
C GLU A 3 36.48 4.82 1.65
N THR A 4 35.27 4.64 1.12
CA THR A 4 34.05 4.81 1.89
C THR A 4 33.97 3.68 2.90
N PRO A 5 33.89 3.96 4.21
CA PRO A 5 33.80 2.91 5.22
C PRO A 5 32.57 2.05 4.98
N SER A 6 32.74 0.74 5.14
CA SER A 6 31.70 -0.26 4.87
C SER A 6 30.47 0.01 5.72
N ALA A 7 29.26 -0.14 5.16
CA ALA A 7 28.01 0.03 5.91
C ALA A 7 27.96 -0.82 7.20
N LYS A 8 28.70 -1.94 7.23
CA LYS A 8 28.87 -2.79 8.41
C LYS A 8 29.70 -2.12 9.50
N GLU A 9 30.77 -1.40 9.15
CA GLU A 9 31.60 -0.67 10.11
C GLU A 9 30.83 0.50 10.74
N GLN A 10 30.00 1.19 9.95
CA GLN A 10 29.13 2.24 10.47
C GLN A 10 28.13 1.67 11.48
N LEU A 11 27.44 0.58 11.15
CA LEU A 11 26.53 -0.12 12.08
C LEU A 11 27.23 -0.58 13.36
N ALA A 12 28.41 -1.19 13.24
CA ALA A 12 29.20 -1.62 14.40
C ALA A 12 29.57 -0.44 15.29
N SER A 13 30.03 0.68 14.71
CA SER A 13 30.37 1.89 15.47
C SER A 13 29.16 2.51 16.20
N HIS A 14 27.96 2.41 15.63
CA HIS A 14 26.72 2.85 16.29
C HIS A 14 26.36 1.98 17.48
N PHE A 15 26.53 0.66 17.37
CA PHE A 15 26.32 -0.25 18.51
C PHE A 15 27.32 0.01 19.62
N ASP A 16 28.61 0.19 19.30
CA ASP A 16 29.63 0.49 20.29
C ASP A 16 29.37 1.82 20.99
N LYS A 17 28.96 2.85 20.25
CA LYS A 17 28.61 4.16 20.81
C LYS A 17 27.38 4.09 21.71
N SER A 18 26.33 3.37 21.30
CA SER A 18 25.14 3.17 22.14
C SER A 18 25.45 2.33 23.37
N ALA A 19 26.27 1.28 23.25
CA ALA A 19 26.68 0.45 24.37
C ALA A 19 27.55 1.24 25.36
N ALA A 20 28.49 2.05 24.88
CA ALA A 20 29.29 2.95 25.72
C ALA A 20 28.42 3.98 26.43
N ALA A 21 27.40 4.54 25.77
CA ALA A 21 26.46 5.46 26.39
C ALA A 21 25.63 4.78 27.50
N VAL A 22 25.05 3.60 27.23
CA VAL A 22 24.27 2.85 28.24
C VAL A 22 25.15 2.47 29.43
N ARG A 23 26.41 2.07 29.21
CA ARG A 23 27.38 1.80 30.30
C ARG A 23 27.68 3.05 31.10
N ALA A 24 27.96 4.19 30.47
CA ALA A 24 28.22 5.44 31.17
C ALA A 24 27.03 5.88 32.03
N TYR A 25 25.79 5.72 31.52
CA TYR A 25 24.58 5.97 32.30
C TYR A 25 24.39 4.98 33.46
N ALA A 26 24.66 3.70 33.23
CA ALA A 26 24.59 2.68 34.27
C ALA A 26 25.62 2.94 35.38
N ASP A 27 26.86 3.26 35.02
CA ASP A 27 27.94 3.59 35.95
C ASP A 27 27.60 4.85 36.76
N GLN A 28 27.06 5.88 36.10
CA GLN A 28 26.62 7.11 36.77
C GLN A 28 25.46 6.85 37.73
N PHE A 29 24.50 6.01 37.34
CA PHE A 29 23.37 5.63 38.17
C PHE A 29 23.82 4.79 39.37
N GLU A 30 24.73 3.84 39.16
CA GLU A 30 25.30 3.02 40.22
C GLU A 30 26.04 3.89 41.25
N ALA A 31 26.88 4.80 40.76
CA ALA A 31 27.64 5.71 41.60
C ALA A 31 26.74 6.70 42.37
N SER A 32 25.71 7.23 41.72
CA SER A 32 24.88 8.33 42.27
C SER A 32 23.70 7.85 43.10
N TYR A 33 23.13 6.67 42.81
CA TYR A 33 21.92 6.17 43.45
C TYR A 33 22.12 4.84 44.17
N ALA A 34 22.77 3.85 43.52
CA ALA A 34 22.87 2.51 44.09
C ALA A 34 23.81 2.46 45.32
N ARG A 35 25.01 3.02 45.19
CA ARG A 35 26.01 3.02 46.28
C ARG A 35 25.56 3.77 47.54
N PRO A 36 24.99 4.99 47.44
CA PRO A 36 24.49 5.69 48.62
C PRO A 36 23.31 4.96 49.25
N ALA A 37 22.32 4.52 48.45
CA ALA A 37 21.15 3.84 48.97
C ALA A 37 21.52 2.56 49.76
N LEU A 38 22.46 1.76 49.25
CA LEU A 38 22.94 0.57 49.96
C LEU A 38 23.60 0.91 51.29
N LYS A 39 24.52 1.89 51.31
CA LYS A 39 25.21 2.31 52.54
C LYS A 39 24.25 2.90 53.58
N THR A 40 23.28 3.70 53.14
CA THR A 40 22.27 4.28 54.04
C THR A 40 21.33 3.19 54.55
N SER A 41 20.96 2.22 53.70
CA SER A 41 20.11 1.10 54.12
C SER A 41 20.76 0.27 55.23
N SER A 42 22.04 -0.07 55.10
CA SER A 42 22.75 -0.86 56.13
C SER A 42 22.83 -0.10 57.46
N ALA A 43 23.07 1.21 57.43
CA ALA A 43 23.11 2.02 58.64
C ALA A 43 21.74 2.09 59.35
N PHE A 44 20.64 2.17 58.60
CA PHE A 44 19.28 2.17 59.17
C PHE A 44 18.89 0.83 59.82
N PHE A 45 19.41 -0.29 59.32
CA PHE A 45 19.16 -1.61 59.93
C PHE A 45 19.81 -1.75 61.31
N ASP A 46 20.98 -1.14 61.52
CA ASP A 46 21.70 -1.19 62.79
C ASP A 46 21.01 -0.34 63.87
N GLU A 47 20.44 0.81 63.50
CA GLU A 47 19.85 1.74 64.47
C GLU A 47 18.43 1.31 64.89
N HIS A 48 17.61 0.81 63.96
CA HIS A 48 16.22 0.41 64.22
C HIS A 48 15.78 -0.83 63.41
N PRO A 49 16.16 -2.05 63.84
CA PRO A 49 15.95 -3.28 63.06
C PRO A 49 14.46 -3.63 62.86
N ILE A 50 13.60 -3.28 63.82
CA ILE A 50 12.16 -3.61 63.78
C ILE A 50 11.41 -2.77 62.74
N SER A 51 11.64 -1.45 62.69
CA SER A 51 10.97 -0.58 61.71
C SER A 51 11.47 -0.85 60.29
N SER A 52 12.77 -1.13 60.14
CA SER A 52 13.37 -1.41 58.82
C SER A 52 12.82 -2.69 58.19
N THR A 53 12.71 -3.79 58.94
CA THR A 53 12.09 -5.04 58.45
C THR A 53 10.62 -4.86 58.10
N PHE A 54 9.86 -4.10 58.90
CA PHE A 54 8.47 -3.77 58.58
C PHE A 54 8.34 -3.02 57.25
N ILE A 55 9.17 -1.99 57.02
CA ILE A 55 9.16 -1.22 55.76
C ILE A 55 9.49 -2.11 54.56
N VAL A 56 10.47 -2.99 54.67
CA VAL A 56 10.85 -3.90 53.56
C VAL A 56 9.72 -4.86 53.21
N ILE A 57 9.11 -5.48 54.23
CA ILE A 57 8.00 -6.42 54.03
C ILE A 57 6.79 -5.68 53.48
N PHE A 58 6.41 -4.55 54.08
CA PHE A 58 5.32 -3.70 53.62
C PHE A 58 5.54 -3.21 52.19
N SER A 59 6.74 -2.74 51.86
CA SER A 59 7.10 -2.30 50.52
C SER A 59 7.02 -3.44 49.52
N SER A 60 7.51 -4.63 49.86
CA SER A 60 7.43 -5.82 49.00
C SER A 60 5.99 -6.24 48.75
N LEU A 61 5.14 -6.24 49.80
CA LEU A 61 3.72 -6.53 49.70
C LEU A 61 2.94 -5.46 48.92
N ALA A 62 3.31 -4.18 49.04
CA ALA A 62 2.71 -3.06 48.33
C ALA A 62 3.20 -2.95 46.87
N PHE A 63 4.38 -3.47 46.56
CA PHE A 63 4.94 -3.44 45.21
C PHE A 63 4.13 -4.30 44.24
N PHE A 64 3.67 -5.47 44.69
CA PHE A 64 2.85 -6.37 43.89
C PHE A 64 1.55 -5.73 43.36
N PRO A 65 0.68 -5.13 44.20
CA PRO A 65 -0.53 -4.45 43.73
C PRO A 65 -0.22 -3.23 42.87
N VAL A 66 0.86 -2.49 43.15
CA VAL A 66 1.26 -1.33 42.33
C VAL A 66 1.68 -1.76 40.92
N ILE A 67 2.53 -2.78 40.79
CA ILE A 67 2.91 -3.32 39.48
C ILE A 67 1.68 -3.85 38.74
N THR A 68 0.84 -4.62 39.43
CA THR A 68 -0.36 -5.20 38.80
C THR A 68 -1.28 -4.10 38.29
N PHE A 69 -1.46 -3.03 39.05
CA PHE A 69 -2.22 -1.86 38.61
C PHE A 69 -1.62 -1.18 37.39
N ILE A 70 -0.30 -0.96 37.37
CA ILE A 70 0.39 -0.35 36.21
C ILE A 70 0.26 -1.24 34.98
N ALA A 71 0.49 -2.55 35.12
CA ALA A 71 0.40 -3.51 34.03
C ALA A 71 -1.02 -3.59 33.46
N LEU A 72 -2.04 -3.69 34.31
CA LEU A 72 -3.44 -3.71 33.89
C LEU A 72 -3.87 -2.39 33.24
N SER A 73 -3.41 -1.25 33.77
CA SER A 73 -3.67 0.07 33.19
C SER A 73 -3.09 0.19 31.79
N LEU A 74 -1.81 -0.15 31.61
CA LEU A 74 -1.15 -0.17 30.31
C LEU A 74 -1.81 -1.15 29.35
N PHE A 75 -2.11 -2.36 29.80
CA PHE A 75 -2.81 -3.37 29.00
C PHE A 75 -4.17 -2.85 28.52
N THR A 76 -4.92 -2.20 29.39
CA THR A 76 -6.22 -1.60 29.06
C THR A 76 -6.07 -0.51 28.00
N ILE A 77 -5.10 0.40 28.15
CA ILE A 77 -4.86 1.48 27.17
C ILE A 77 -4.48 0.91 25.81
N VAL A 78 -3.57 -0.07 25.76
CA VAL A 78 -3.14 -0.72 24.52
C VAL A 78 -4.30 -1.48 23.87
N SER A 79 -5.05 -2.25 24.65
CA SER A 79 -6.21 -3.01 24.16
C SER A 79 -7.27 -2.07 23.59
N LEU A 80 -7.60 -0.98 24.29
CA LEU A 80 -8.58 0.00 23.81
C LEU A 80 -8.10 0.70 22.53
N SER A 81 -6.82 1.05 22.46
CA SER A 81 -6.22 1.66 21.26
C SER A 81 -6.29 0.71 20.07
N PHE A 82 -5.97 -0.57 20.28
CA PHE A 82 -6.04 -1.59 19.23
C PHE A 82 -7.48 -1.78 18.73
N VAL A 83 -8.45 -1.91 19.65
CA VAL A 83 -9.88 -2.03 19.28
C VAL A 83 -10.35 -0.79 18.51
N ALA A 84 -9.98 0.42 18.96
CA ALA A 84 -10.32 1.65 18.27
C ALA A 84 -9.75 1.69 16.84
N LEU A 85 -8.50 1.29 16.64
CA LEU A 85 -7.87 1.20 15.33
C LEU A 85 -8.54 0.15 14.43
N CYS A 86 -8.84 -1.03 14.94
CA CYS A 86 -9.57 -2.05 14.20
C CYS A 86 -10.95 -1.56 13.77
N CYS A 87 -11.72 -0.96 14.68
CA CYS A 87 -13.03 -0.38 14.36
C CYS A 87 -12.92 0.73 13.31
N ALA A 88 -11.95 1.64 13.45
CA ALA A 88 -11.72 2.70 12.47
C ALA A 88 -11.39 2.14 11.08
N PHE A 89 -10.57 1.08 11.02
CA PHE A 89 -10.21 0.43 9.76
C PHE A 89 -11.40 -0.26 9.10
N VAL A 90 -12.21 -1.00 9.87
CA VAL A 90 -13.42 -1.66 9.37
C VAL A 90 -14.42 -0.62 8.84
N VAL A 91 -14.68 0.44 9.60
CA VAL A 91 -15.59 1.52 9.18
C VAL A 91 -15.08 2.23 7.93
N SER A 92 -13.78 2.57 7.90
CA SER A 92 -13.16 3.20 6.73
C SER A 92 -13.27 2.32 5.49
N SER A 93 -12.93 1.03 5.59
CA SER A 93 -13.05 0.07 4.50
C SER A 93 -14.50 -0.08 4.03
N ALA A 94 -15.46 -0.15 4.95
CA ALA A 94 -16.88 -0.26 4.60
C ALA A 94 -17.37 0.97 3.82
N ILE A 95 -16.99 2.18 4.25
CA ILE A 95 -17.31 3.43 3.56
C ILE A 95 -16.72 3.43 2.15
N VAL A 96 -15.45 3.05 1.99
CA VAL A 96 -14.79 3.00 0.68
C VAL A 96 -15.50 2.01 -0.25
N LEU A 97 -15.82 0.80 0.23
CA LEU A 97 -16.55 -0.20 -0.56
C LEU A 97 -17.96 0.28 -0.93
N PHE A 98 -18.64 1.00 -0.04
CA PHE A 98 -19.94 1.59 -0.29
C PHE A 98 -19.88 2.64 -1.41
N PHE A 99 -18.92 3.57 -1.34
CA PHE A 99 -18.71 4.57 -2.41
C PHE A 99 -18.29 3.92 -3.73
N LEU A 100 -17.42 2.90 -3.71
CA LEU A 100 -17.05 2.13 -4.89
C LEU A 100 -18.29 1.49 -5.54
N SER A 101 -19.19 0.92 -4.73
CA SER A 101 -20.42 0.29 -5.22
C SER A 101 -21.34 1.32 -5.88
N ILE A 102 -21.51 2.50 -5.28
CA ILE A 102 -22.26 3.62 -5.87
C ILE A 102 -21.62 4.06 -7.18
N LEU A 103 -20.29 4.17 -7.23
CA LEU A 103 -19.55 4.56 -8.41
C LEU A 103 -19.79 3.55 -9.54
N VAL A 104 -19.61 2.26 -9.28
CA VAL A 104 -19.86 1.20 -10.27
C VAL A 104 -21.31 1.25 -10.77
N LEU A 105 -22.28 1.38 -9.86
CA LEU A 105 -23.70 1.50 -10.24
C LEU A 105 -23.96 2.72 -11.11
N SER A 106 -23.33 3.86 -10.79
CA SER A 106 -23.46 5.10 -11.58
C SER A 106 -22.85 4.94 -12.97
N LEU A 107 -21.70 4.26 -13.10
CA LEU A 107 -21.04 3.97 -14.38
C LEU A 107 -21.90 3.05 -15.25
N VAL A 108 -22.46 1.99 -14.65
CA VAL A 108 -23.36 1.08 -15.35
C VAL A 108 -24.60 1.82 -15.83
N THR A 109 -25.20 2.65 -14.98
CA THR A 109 -26.37 3.47 -15.35
C THR A 109 -26.04 4.45 -16.47
N ALA A 110 -24.90 5.14 -16.40
CA ALA A 110 -24.43 6.05 -17.42
C ALA A 110 -24.14 5.33 -18.75
N PHE A 111 -23.57 4.12 -18.69
CA PHE A 111 -23.33 3.28 -19.86
C PHE A 111 -24.64 2.91 -20.56
N PHE A 112 -25.65 2.42 -19.82
CA PHE A 112 -26.96 2.12 -20.38
C PHE A 112 -27.68 3.36 -20.91
N ALA A 113 -27.61 4.48 -20.18
CA ALA A 113 -28.20 5.73 -20.62
C ALA A 113 -27.56 6.20 -21.94
N SER A 114 -26.23 6.18 -22.04
CA SER A 114 -25.49 6.50 -23.26
C SER A 114 -25.86 5.58 -24.42
N GLY A 115 -25.93 4.26 -24.18
CA GLY A 115 -26.40 3.29 -25.17
C GLY A 115 -27.83 3.56 -25.65
N PHE A 116 -28.73 3.88 -24.73
CA PHE A 116 -30.11 4.24 -25.07
C PHE A 116 -30.18 5.52 -25.90
N PHE A 117 -29.46 6.58 -25.50
CA PHE A 117 -29.42 7.85 -26.24
C PHE A 117 -28.80 7.69 -27.63
N THR A 118 -27.76 6.88 -27.79
CA THR A 118 -27.15 6.61 -29.10
C THR A 118 -28.11 5.87 -30.03
N VAL A 119 -28.82 4.85 -29.54
CA VAL A 119 -29.86 4.14 -30.31
C VAL A 119 -31.01 5.08 -30.67
N LEU A 120 -31.47 5.91 -29.74
CA LEU A 120 -32.55 6.88 -29.97
C LEU A 120 -32.14 7.93 -31.02
N ALA A 121 -30.94 8.50 -30.89
CA ALA A 121 -30.41 9.47 -31.84
C ALA A 121 -30.23 8.84 -33.23
N LEU A 122 -29.71 7.62 -33.30
CA LEU A 122 -29.57 6.87 -34.55
C LEU A 122 -30.94 6.57 -35.19
N SER A 123 -31.91 6.12 -34.40
CA SER A 123 -33.28 5.87 -34.85
C SER A 123 -33.94 7.15 -35.38
N THR A 124 -33.82 8.26 -34.65
CA THR A 124 -34.35 9.56 -35.05
C THR A 124 -33.69 10.06 -36.34
N TYR A 125 -32.37 9.92 -36.46
CA TYR A 125 -31.64 10.27 -37.67
C TYR A 125 -32.10 9.44 -38.88
N LEU A 126 -32.23 8.12 -38.71
CA LEU A 126 -32.72 7.21 -39.75
C LEU A 126 -34.16 7.57 -40.16
N ALA A 127 -35.03 7.84 -39.18
CA ALA A 127 -36.41 8.26 -39.44
C ALA A 127 -36.48 9.61 -40.18
N TYR A 128 -35.69 10.60 -39.75
CA TYR A 128 -35.60 11.89 -40.42
C TYR A 128 -35.13 11.74 -41.87
N ARG A 129 -34.04 10.98 -42.08
CA ARG A 129 -33.50 10.70 -43.42
C ARG A 129 -34.52 9.95 -44.28
N PHE A 130 -35.23 8.99 -43.72
CA PHE A 130 -36.29 8.25 -44.39
C PHE A 130 -37.42 9.17 -44.86
N VAL A 131 -37.91 10.06 -43.98
CA VAL A 131 -38.96 11.04 -44.33
C VAL A 131 -38.48 12.00 -45.42
N ALA A 132 -37.24 12.45 -45.37
CA ALA A 132 -36.65 13.32 -46.41
C ALA A 132 -36.55 12.62 -47.78
N LEU A 133 -36.13 11.35 -47.81
CA LEU A 133 -36.07 10.56 -49.05
C LEU A 133 -37.48 10.25 -49.59
N ALA A 134 -38.41 9.87 -48.72
CA ALA A 134 -39.80 9.58 -49.11
C ALA A 134 -40.48 10.81 -49.74
N ARG A 135 -40.23 12.01 -49.21
CA ARG A 135 -40.75 13.26 -49.79
C ARG A 135 -40.13 13.62 -51.13
N SER A 136 -38.85 13.31 -51.37
CA SER A 136 -38.15 13.71 -52.60
C SER A 136 -38.32 12.73 -53.77
N ARG A 137 -38.45 11.43 -53.52
CA ARG A 137 -38.47 10.39 -54.58
C ARG A 137 -39.63 9.39 -54.52
N GLY A 138 -40.57 9.54 -53.59
CA GLY A 138 -41.73 8.64 -53.49
C GLY A 138 -41.33 7.18 -53.19
N ARG A 139 -42.04 6.21 -53.81
CA ARG A 139 -41.88 4.76 -53.53
C ARG A 139 -40.53 4.17 -53.98
N GLU A 140 -39.88 4.75 -54.99
CA GLU A 140 -38.57 4.28 -55.48
C GLU A 140 -37.42 4.64 -54.54
N GLY A 141 -37.58 5.68 -53.71
CA GLY A 141 -36.58 6.06 -52.70
C GLY A 141 -36.37 5.00 -51.62
N LEU A 142 -37.38 4.17 -51.35
CA LEU A 142 -37.36 3.14 -50.30
C LEU A 142 -36.44 1.98 -50.65
N SER A 143 -36.54 1.46 -51.88
CA SER A 143 -35.73 0.32 -52.32
C SER A 143 -34.26 0.71 -52.48
N ALA A 144 -34.00 1.91 -53.02
CA ALA A 144 -32.65 2.44 -53.14
C ALA A 144 -31.97 2.62 -51.77
N TRP A 145 -32.68 3.15 -50.78
CA TRP A 145 -32.15 3.34 -49.42
C TRP A 145 -31.87 2.01 -48.70
N ALA A 146 -32.76 1.01 -48.86
CA ALA A 146 -32.57 -0.30 -48.25
C ALA A 146 -31.32 -1.01 -48.80
N VAL A 147 -31.09 -0.91 -50.12
CA VAL A 147 -29.90 -1.46 -50.77
C VAL A 147 -28.64 -0.74 -50.30
N GLU A 148 -28.66 0.59 -50.20
CA GLU A 148 -27.52 1.37 -49.72
C GLU A 148 -27.17 1.02 -48.26
N THR A 149 -28.18 0.92 -47.39
CA THR A 149 -27.99 0.63 -45.95
C THR A 149 -27.45 -0.79 -45.75
N LYS A 150 -27.98 -1.78 -46.49
CA LYS A 150 -27.49 -3.16 -46.45
C LYS A 150 -26.04 -3.26 -46.92
N THR A 151 -25.67 -2.52 -47.96
CA THR A 151 -24.30 -2.51 -48.50
C THR A 151 -23.31 -1.96 -47.48
N ARG A 152 -23.65 -0.87 -46.77
CA ARG A 152 -22.80 -0.30 -45.72
C ARG A 152 -22.60 -1.26 -44.55
N PHE A 153 -23.66 -1.97 -44.12
CA PHE A 153 -23.56 -2.93 -43.02
C PHE A 153 -22.64 -4.12 -43.34
N ILE A 154 -22.70 -4.61 -44.58
CA ILE A 154 -21.81 -5.71 -45.04
C ILE A 154 -20.35 -5.26 -45.08
N GLN A 155 -20.08 -4.02 -45.48
CA GLN A 155 -18.72 -3.47 -45.48
C GLN A 155 -18.14 -3.31 -44.07
N PHE A 156 -18.94 -2.91 -43.08
CA PHE A 156 -18.50 -2.84 -41.68
C PHE A 156 -18.11 -4.22 -41.13
N LYS A 157 -18.94 -5.24 -41.35
CA LYS A 157 -18.67 -6.62 -40.88
C LYS A 157 -17.39 -7.21 -41.50
N ARG A 158 -17.05 -6.85 -42.74
CA ARG A 158 -15.82 -7.32 -43.39
C ARG A 158 -14.54 -6.68 -42.80
N ARG A 159 -14.62 -5.46 -42.26
CA ARG A 159 -13.46 -4.80 -41.62
C ARG A 159 -13.09 -5.42 -40.28
N GLU A 160 -14.07 -5.70 -39.41
CA GLU A 160 -13.80 -6.38 -38.13
C GLU A 160 -13.09 -7.73 -38.33
N ALA A 161 -13.55 -8.54 -39.28
CA ALA A 161 -12.94 -9.85 -39.55
C ALA A 161 -11.50 -9.75 -40.11
N SER A 162 -11.15 -8.63 -40.76
CA SER A 162 -9.80 -8.41 -41.29
C SER A 162 -8.83 -7.93 -40.21
N ASP A 163 -9.29 -7.13 -39.24
CA ASP A 163 -8.46 -6.63 -38.14
C ASP A 163 -8.18 -7.73 -37.11
N GLU A 164 -9.13 -8.62 -36.84
CA GLU A 164 -8.92 -9.76 -35.93
C GLU A 164 -7.88 -10.76 -36.48
N SER A 165 -7.82 -10.93 -37.80
CA SER A 165 -6.82 -11.79 -38.45
C SER A 165 -5.44 -11.14 -38.59
N ALA A 166 -5.34 -9.81 -38.45
CA ALA A 166 -4.09 -9.06 -38.55
C ALA A 166 -3.39 -8.84 -37.19
N VAL A 167 -4.02 -9.20 -36.06
CA VAL A 167 -3.41 -9.10 -34.72
C VAL A 167 -2.67 -10.39 -34.31
N VAL A 168 -2.77 -11.46 -35.10
CA VAL A 168 -1.86 -12.63 -35.01
C VAL A 168 -0.59 -12.33 -35.84
N VAL A 169 0.06 -11.20 -35.56
CA VAL A 169 1.41 -10.92 -36.04
C VAL A 169 2.36 -11.62 -35.08
N ASP A 170 2.78 -12.81 -35.51
CA ASP A 170 4.14 -13.35 -35.37
C ASP A 170 4.97 -12.70 -34.25
N PHE A 171 4.82 -13.23 -33.04
CA PHE A 171 5.75 -12.97 -31.95
C PHE A 171 7.05 -13.71 -32.28
N LYS A 172 7.82 -13.14 -33.21
CA LYS A 172 9.14 -13.64 -33.59
C LYS A 172 10.08 -13.43 -32.41
N GLU A 173 10.33 -14.54 -31.71
CA GLU A 173 11.23 -14.69 -30.58
C GLU A 173 12.59 -14.04 -30.89
N PRO A 174 13.07 -13.07 -30.09
CA PRO A 174 14.35 -12.43 -30.33
C PRO A 174 15.48 -13.46 -30.13
N PRO A 175 16.48 -13.51 -31.01
CA PRO A 175 17.63 -14.39 -30.84
C PRO A 175 18.37 -14.01 -29.55
N HIS A 176 18.62 -15.01 -28.73
CA HIS A 176 19.51 -14.96 -27.58
C HIS A 176 20.85 -14.34 -28.00
N GLU A 177 21.09 -13.10 -27.54
CA GLU A 177 22.37 -12.44 -27.68
C GLU A 177 23.28 -12.99 -26.58
N ASP A 178 24.05 -14.02 -26.94
CA ASP A 178 25.07 -14.62 -26.08
C ASP A 178 26.11 -13.56 -25.70
N SER A 179 26.17 -13.33 -24.40
CA SER A 179 27.17 -12.55 -23.70
C SER A 179 28.58 -13.01 -24.05
N ASN A 180 29.30 -12.22 -24.85
CA ASN A 180 30.74 -12.35 -25.03
C ASN A 180 31.40 -10.99 -24.75
N VAL A 181 31.50 -10.65 -23.47
CA VAL A 181 32.27 -9.50 -22.97
C VAL A 181 33.26 -10.05 -21.95
N THR A 182 34.29 -10.73 -22.45
CA THR A 182 35.47 -11.11 -21.68
C THR A 182 36.62 -11.20 -22.67
N ASP A 183 37.19 -10.05 -23.06
CA ASP A 183 38.56 -9.95 -23.62
C ASP A 183 38.88 -8.49 -24.00
N ALA A 184 39.18 -7.65 -23.00
CA ALA A 184 39.85 -6.37 -23.23
C ALA A 184 40.75 -5.95 -22.07
N PHE A 185 41.29 -6.91 -21.31
CA PHE A 185 42.19 -6.67 -20.18
C PHE A 185 43.55 -7.34 -20.35
N VAL A 186 44.17 -7.22 -21.52
CA VAL A 186 45.60 -7.50 -21.68
C VAL A 186 46.18 -6.53 -22.70
N LYS A 187 47.29 -5.88 -22.29
CA LYS A 187 48.31 -5.20 -23.12
C LYS A 187 48.23 -3.68 -23.20
N GLN A 188 48.72 -3.00 -22.15
CA GLN A 188 49.72 -1.92 -22.29
C GLN A 188 50.49 -1.73 -20.97
N GLU A 189 51.51 -2.58 -20.77
CA GLU A 189 52.77 -2.19 -20.14
C GLU A 189 53.85 -2.20 -21.23
N GLY A 190 54.72 -1.18 -21.24
CA GLY A 190 56.00 -1.20 -21.95
C GLY A 190 56.16 -0.15 -23.04
N SER A 191 56.55 1.08 -22.68
CA SER A 191 57.93 1.59 -22.88
C SER A 191 58.07 3.04 -22.45
#